data_AF-A0A699X0V0-F1
#
_entry.id   AF-A0A699X0V0-F1
#
_cell.length_a   1.000
_cell.length_b   1.000
_cell.length_c   1.000
_cell.angle_alpha   90.00
_cell.angle_beta   90.00
_cell.angle_gamma   90.00
#
_symmetry.space_group_name_H-M   'P 1'
#
loop_
_entity.id
_entity.type
_entity.pdbx_description
1 polymer ?
#
loop_
_entity_poly.entity_id
_entity_poly.type
_entity_poly.pdbx_seq_one_letter_code
_entity_poly.pdbx_strand_id
1 'polypeptide(L)'
;GDIGISLARGARAIDAALESFALDRPGIALQQLSAILRRVLGGTSGPLYAVFVLRAGVALSEHAEPGSVGAWAEALQAGCDAMVKLGGASAGDRTMLDALI
;
A
#
# COMPACT_ATOMS: atom_id res chain seq x y z
N GLY A 1 2.30 21.01 -8.13
CA GLY A 1 2.68 19.66 -7.66
C GLY A 1 2.32 19.55 -6.20
N ASP A 2 1.41 18.66 -5.86
CA ASP A 2 0.79 18.52 -4.54
C ASP A 2 1.04 17.14 -3.89
N ILE A 3 1.62 16.19 -4.65
CA ILE A 3 1.81 14.81 -4.19
C ILE A 3 2.61 14.72 -2.89
N GLY A 4 3.67 15.53 -2.73
CA GLY A 4 4.45 15.56 -1.50
C GLY A 4 3.63 16.02 -0.28
N ILE A 5 2.72 16.98 -0.47
CA ILE A 5 1.81 17.45 0.59
C ILE A 5 0.80 16.36 0.94
N SER A 6 0.24 15.68 -0.07
CA SER A 6 -0.66 14.55 0.12
C SER A 6 0.00 13.40 0.86
N LEU A 7 1.21 12.99 0.46
CA LEU A 7 1.97 11.94 1.13
C LEU A 7 2.36 12.32 2.57
N ALA A 8 2.76 13.56 2.81
CA ALA A 8 3.07 14.05 4.16
C ALA A 8 1.82 14.04 5.07
N ARG A 9 0.65 14.36 4.53
CA ARG A 9 -0.63 14.22 5.26
C ARG A 9 -0.96 12.75 5.55
N GLY A 10 -0.71 11.87 4.59
CA GLY A 10 -0.85 10.42 4.77
C GLY A 10 0.02 9.87 5.89
N ALA A 11 1.32 10.20 5.86
CA ALA A 11 2.27 9.78 6.88
C ALA A 11 1.86 10.25 8.29
N ARG A 12 1.47 11.53 8.45
CA ARG A 12 0.98 12.05 9.74
C ARG A 12 -0.29 11.35 10.23
N ALA A 13 -1.20 11.01 9.32
CA ALA A 13 -2.42 10.30 9.69
C ALA A 13 -2.15 8.85 10.12
N ILE A 14 -1.17 8.19 9.51
CA ILE A 14 -0.71 6.85 9.91
C ILE A 14 -0.05 6.92 11.29
N ASP A 15 0.87 7.86 11.49
CA ASP A 15 1.58 8.05 12.76
C ASP A 15 0.61 8.29 13.93
N ALA A 16 -0.37 9.18 13.74
CA ALA A 16 -1.41 9.45 14.73
C ALA A 16 -2.33 8.24 15.04
N ALA A 17 -2.38 7.24 14.16
CA ALA A 17 -3.20 6.05 14.32
C ALA A 17 -2.40 4.79 14.71
N LEU A 18 -1.07 4.90 14.82
CA LEU A 18 -0.17 3.75 14.91
C LEU A 18 -0.46 2.86 16.12
N GLU A 19 -0.84 3.46 17.25
CA GLU A 19 -1.22 2.72 18.48
C GLU A 19 -2.46 1.84 18.31
N SER A 20 -3.31 2.11 17.30
CA SER A 20 -4.51 1.32 17.00
C SER A 20 -4.26 0.16 16.04
N PHE A 21 -3.04 0.02 15.53
CA PHE A 21 -2.71 -1.00 14.54
C PHE A 21 -2.49 -2.36 15.20
N ALA A 22 -2.96 -3.42 14.55
CA ALA A 22 -2.64 -4.79 14.91
C ALA A 22 -1.23 -5.16 14.41
N LEU A 23 -0.19 -4.57 15.00
CA LEU A 23 1.21 -4.73 14.54
C LEU A 23 1.74 -6.17 14.68
N ASP A 24 1.09 -7.00 15.48
CA ASP A 24 1.34 -8.44 15.61
C ASP A 24 0.80 -9.26 14.43
N ARG A 25 -0.08 -8.66 13.61
CA ARG A 25 -0.73 -9.26 12.44
C ARG A 25 -0.52 -8.37 11.23
N PRO A 26 0.63 -8.49 10.53
CA PRO A 26 1.06 -7.50 9.56
C PRO A 26 0.09 -7.35 8.38
N GLY A 27 -0.59 -8.43 7.96
CA GLY A 27 -1.63 -8.35 6.93
C GLY A 27 -2.82 -7.47 7.34
N ILE A 28 -3.24 -7.53 8.61
CA ILE A 28 -4.30 -6.66 9.17
C ILE A 28 -3.79 -5.22 9.30
N ALA A 29 -2.57 -5.03 9.80
CA ALA A 29 -1.96 -3.70 9.90
C ALA A 29 -1.88 -2.99 8.54
N LEU A 30 -1.51 -3.70 7.47
CA LEU A 30 -1.52 -3.15 6.10
C LEU A 30 -2.93 -2.80 5.63
N GLN A 31 -3.95 -3.61 5.94
CA GLN A 31 -5.33 -3.27 5.61
C GLN A 31 -5.82 -2.02 6.36
N GLN A 32 -5.43 -1.84 7.63
CA GLN A 32 -5.70 -0.61 8.40
C GLN A 32 -4.98 0.59 7.77
N LEU A 33 -3.72 0.43 7.37
CA LEU A 33 -2.94 1.45 6.67
C LEU A 33 -3.63 1.86 5.35
N SER A 34 -4.08 0.90 4.56
CA SER A 34 -4.81 1.15 3.31
C SER A 34 -6.09 1.97 3.55
N ALA A 35 -6.86 1.67 4.60
CA ALA A 35 -8.05 2.42 4.95
C ALA A 35 -7.75 3.89 5.26
N ILE A 36 -6.63 4.16 5.94
CA ILE A 36 -6.16 5.54 6.19
C ILE A 36 -5.78 6.21 4.89
N LEU A 37 -4.92 5.58 4.08
CA LEU A 37 -4.46 6.15 2.80
C LEU A 37 -5.63 6.50 1.88
N ARG A 38 -6.62 5.61 1.76
CA ARG A 38 -7.84 5.83 0.97
C ARG A 38 -8.61 7.07 1.41
N ARG A 39 -8.63 7.36 2.72
CA ARG A 39 -9.37 8.50 3.28
C ARG A 39 -8.61 9.82 3.12
N VAL A 40 -7.28 9.79 3.26
CA VAL A 40 -6.48 11.02 3.44
C VAL A 40 -5.68 11.42 2.20
N LEU A 41 -5.37 10.48 1.30
CA LEU A 41 -4.71 10.81 0.04
C LEU A 41 -5.77 11.23 -0.98
N GLY A 42 -5.58 12.44 -1.53
CA GLY A 42 -6.41 12.95 -2.63
C GLY A 42 -5.78 12.70 -3.99
N GLY A 43 -6.44 13.18 -5.04
CA GLY A 43 -5.95 13.09 -6.42
C GLY A 43 -5.96 11.66 -6.98
N THR A 44 -5.33 11.49 -8.15
CA THR A 44 -5.27 10.20 -8.85
C THR A 44 -4.38 9.18 -8.15
N SER A 45 -3.36 9.63 -7.41
CA SER A 45 -2.45 8.73 -6.69
C SER A 45 -3.06 8.08 -5.46
N GLY A 46 -4.04 8.71 -4.79
CA GLY A 46 -4.64 8.18 -3.56
C GLY A 46 -5.19 6.76 -3.70
N PRO A 47 -6.07 6.49 -4.69
CA PRO A 47 -6.55 5.14 -4.98
C PRO A 47 -5.44 4.14 -5.30
N LEU A 48 -4.35 4.56 -5.97
CA LEU A 48 -3.22 3.69 -6.33
C LEU A 48 -2.43 3.24 -5.09
N TYR A 49 -2.08 4.15 -4.19
CA TYR A 49 -1.43 3.80 -2.93
C TYR A 49 -2.34 2.93 -2.04
N ALA A 50 -3.63 3.27 -1.96
CA ALA A 50 -4.57 2.51 -1.15
C ALA A 50 -4.76 1.07 -1.66
N VAL A 51 -4.92 0.88 -2.98
CA VAL A 51 -5.12 -0.46 -3.55
C VAL A 51 -3.85 -1.31 -3.44
N PHE A 52 -2.67 -0.71 -3.63
CA PHE A 52 -1.38 -1.38 -3.45
C PHE A 52 -1.28 -1.99 -2.06
N VAL A 53 -1.45 -1.16 -1.03
CA VAL A 53 -1.33 -1.61 0.37
C VAL A 53 -2.45 -2.59 0.74
N LEU A 54 -3.66 -2.39 0.22
CA LEU A 54 -4.78 -3.31 0.48
C LEU A 54 -4.45 -4.72 0.03
N ARG A 55 -3.94 -4.85 -1.20
CA ARG A 55 -3.69 -6.13 -1.84
C ARG A 55 -2.47 -6.83 -1.27
N ALA A 56 -1.45 -6.07 -0.87
CA ALA A 56 -0.36 -6.59 -0.06
C ALA A 56 -0.86 -7.14 1.29
N GLY A 57 -1.73 -6.38 1.99
CA GLY A 57 -2.29 -6.81 3.28
C GLY A 57 -3.17 -8.06 3.18
N VAL A 58 -3.96 -8.21 2.11
CA VAL A 58 -4.75 -9.42 1.85
C VAL A 58 -3.84 -10.62 1.61
N ALA A 59 -2.89 -10.52 0.68
CA ALA A 59 -1.95 -11.60 0.37
C ALA A 59 -1.18 -12.06 1.62
N LEU A 60 -0.71 -11.11 2.43
CA LEU A 60 0.02 -11.41 3.66
C LEU A 60 -0.87 -12.04 4.75
N SER A 61 -2.17 -11.73 4.78
CA SER A 61 -3.11 -12.33 5.73
C SER A 61 -3.45 -13.78 5.39
N GLU A 62 -3.32 -14.16 4.11
CA GLU A 62 -3.59 -15.51 3.60
C GLU A 62 -2.34 -16.42 3.66
N HIS A 63 -1.16 -15.83 3.87
CA HIS A 63 0.09 -16.57 3.89
C HIS A 63 0.30 -17.33 5.22
N ALA A 64 0.79 -18.57 5.16
CA ALA A 64 1.01 -19.41 6.35
C ALA A 64 2.13 -18.88 7.26
N GLU A 65 3.17 -18.28 6.64
CA GLU A 65 4.31 -17.68 7.34
C GLU A 65 4.46 -16.18 7.00
N PRO A 66 3.61 -15.30 7.55
CA PRO A 66 3.58 -13.87 7.20
C PRO A 66 4.83 -13.08 7.65
N GLY A 67 5.72 -13.70 8.43
CA GLY A 67 7.01 -13.13 8.82
C GLY A 67 8.16 -13.44 7.86
N SER A 68 7.95 -14.33 6.88
CA SER A 68 9.00 -14.75 5.94
C SER A 68 9.25 -13.70 4.85
N VAL A 69 10.48 -13.62 4.36
CA VAL A 69 10.84 -12.73 3.23
C VAL A 69 10.02 -13.04 1.98
N GLY A 70 9.75 -14.33 1.71
CA GLY A 70 8.93 -14.78 0.58
C GLY A 70 7.51 -14.23 0.64
N ALA A 71 6.86 -14.30 1.81
CA ALA A 71 5.51 -13.77 2.00
C ALA A 71 5.42 -12.26 1.71
N TRP A 72 6.44 -11.49 2.11
CA TRP A 72 6.50 -10.06 1.82
C TRP A 72 6.76 -9.77 0.35
N ALA A 73 7.61 -10.54 -0.32
CA ALA A 73 7.84 -10.40 -1.76
C ALA A 73 6.54 -10.66 -2.55
N GLU A 74 5.82 -11.74 -2.24
CA GLU A 74 4.53 -12.06 -2.85
C GLU A 74 3.47 -10.99 -2.58
N ALA A 75 3.42 -10.47 -1.35
CA ALA A 75 2.50 -9.40 -0.97
C ALA A 75 2.77 -8.10 -1.74
N LEU A 76 4.04 -7.70 -1.87
CA LEU A 76 4.42 -6.51 -2.63
C LEU A 76 4.10 -6.67 -4.12
N GLN A 77 4.35 -7.86 -4.69
CA GLN A 77 3.96 -8.17 -6.07
C GLN A 77 2.44 -8.06 -6.26
N ALA A 78 1.65 -8.63 -5.36
CA ALA A 78 0.18 -8.52 -5.40
C ALA A 78 -0.30 -7.05 -5.32
N GLY A 79 0.44 -6.21 -4.59
CA GLY A 79 0.23 -4.76 -4.56
C GLY A 79 0.51 -4.10 -5.92
N CYS A 80 1.66 -4.40 -6.53
CA CYS A 80 2.05 -3.87 -7.84
C CYS A 80 1.04 -4.27 -8.93
N ASP A 81 0.64 -5.55 -8.98
CA ASP A 81 -0.34 -6.06 -9.95
C ASP A 81 -1.69 -5.33 -9.83
N ALA A 82 -2.10 -5.03 -8.59
CA ALA A 82 -3.33 -4.28 -8.35
C ALA A 82 -3.24 -2.82 -8.79
N MET A 83 -2.06 -2.20 -8.62
CA MET A 83 -1.81 -0.85 -9.08
C MET A 83 -1.81 -0.78 -10.61
N VAL A 84 -1.18 -1.73 -11.29
CA VAL A 84 -1.23 -1.90 -12.75
C VAL A 84 -2.67 -2.05 -13.21
N LYS A 85 -3.44 -2.94 -12.56
CA LYS A 85 -4.85 -3.18 -12.92
C LYS A 85 -5.73 -1.94 -12.75
N LEU A 86 -5.49 -1.12 -11.72
CA LEU A 86 -6.28 0.08 -11.45
C LEU A 86 -5.84 1.28 -12.31
N GLY A 87 -4.53 1.48 -12.45
CA GLY A 87 -3.94 2.66 -13.10
C GLY A 87 -3.64 2.50 -14.58
N GLY A 88 -3.56 1.26 -15.09
CA GLY A 88 -3.23 0.96 -16.49
C GLY A 88 -1.77 1.20 -16.88
N ALA A 89 -0.89 1.48 -15.92
CA ALA A 89 0.52 1.76 -16.16
C ALA A 89 1.31 0.47 -16.44
N SER A 90 2.34 0.59 -17.27
CA SER A 90 3.34 -0.43 -17.58
C SER A 90 4.75 0.05 -17.21
N ALA A 91 5.71 -0.88 -17.17
CA ALA A 91 7.12 -0.55 -17.00
C ALA A 91 7.57 0.44 -18.09
N GLY A 92 8.26 1.51 -17.70
CA GLY A 92 8.74 2.57 -18.56
C GLY A 92 7.81 3.79 -18.68
N ASP A 93 6.60 3.74 -18.12
CA ASP A 93 5.61 4.84 -18.20
C ASP A 93 5.96 6.04 -17.31
N ARG A 94 7.08 5.97 -16.57
CA ARG A 94 7.60 7.02 -15.67
C ARG A 94 6.62 7.31 -14.52
N THR A 95 6.11 6.26 -13.93
CA THR A 95 5.21 6.29 -12.77
C THR A 95 5.91 5.77 -11.52
N MET A 96 5.22 5.77 -10.37
CA MET A 96 5.75 5.15 -9.15
C MET A 96 6.01 3.64 -9.30
N LEU A 97 5.37 2.99 -10.27
CA LEU A 97 5.57 1.56 -10.54
C LEU A 97 7.02 1.27 -10.92
N ASP A 98 7.68 2.16 -11.67
CA ASP A 98 9.06 1.97 -12.15
C ASP A 98 10.11 1.92 -11.04
N ALA A 99 9.78 2.43 -9.84
CA ALA A 99 10.64 2.34 -8.68
C ALA A 99 10.38 1.07 -7.84
N LEU A 100 9.27 0.37 -8.10
CA LEU A 100 8.80 -0.78 -7.31
C LEU A 100 9.10 -2.13 -7.97
N ILE A 101 9.32 -2.16 -9.29
CA ILE A 101 9.51 -3.37 -10.10
C ILE A 101 10.96 -3.58 -10.54
#